data_AF-A0AA95MH20-F1
#
_entry.id   AF-A0AA95MH20-F1
#
_cell.length_a   1.000
_cell.length_b   1.000
_cell.length_c   1.000
_cell.angle_alpha   90.00
_cell.angle_beta   90.00
_cell.angle_gamma   90.00
#
_symmetry.space_group_name_H-M   'P 1'
#
loop_
_entity.id
_entity.type
_entity.pdbx_description
1 polymer ?
#
loop_
_entity_poly.entity_id
_entity_poly.type
_entity_poly.pdbx_seq_one_letter_code
_entity_poly.pdbx_strand_id
1 'polypeptide(L)'
;MLNVQKNNEAIKIKGSKLMYVWMFLATAGFLIACLYMIIHGLKFDSKYSLFYIVGGFIFTPFYLYLTLWHLPGLRPGKVLLTIVSGENGTVISKKGTVLIRNIRNIHMVRNPLNLINDIVIETFDDKKIKIRTYNLIGDLHYELIVDKYIFPYMTENARKVWDRKVNLEELSKVAKYERQEQKFD
;
A
#
# COMPACT_ATOMS: atom_id res chain seq x y z
N MET A 1 12.71 -2.32 -2.39
CA MET A 1 12.65 -3.70 -2.88
C MET A 1 11.50 -4.43 -2.17
N LEU A 2 10.44 -4.79 -2.90
CA LEU A 2 9.33 -5.59 -2.37
C LEU A 2 9.83 -6.95 -1.89
N ASN A 3 9.26 -7.46 -0.79
CA ASN A 3 9.53 -8.82 -0.34
C ASN A 3 8.50 -9.77 -0.97
N VAL A 4 8.84 -10.27 -2.15
CA VAL A 4 8.00 -11.20 -2.91
C VAL A 4 8.49 -12.63 -2.62
N GLN A 5 7.61 -13.47 -2.10
CA GLN A 5 7.88 -14.90 -1.93
C GLN A 5 7.12 -15.67 -3.00
N LYS A 6 7.85 -16.27 -3.93
CA LYS A 6 7.31 -17.14 -4.99
C LYS A 6 7.37 -18.58 -4.50
N ASN A 7 6.24 -19.28 -4.47
CA ASN A 7 6.20 -20.73 -4.22
C ASN A 7 5.30 -21.39 -5.26
N ASN A 8 5.93 -22.11 -6.21
CA ASN A 8 5.44 -22.84 -7.39
C ASN A 8 4.33 -22.26 -8.29
N GLU A 9 3.52 -21.29 -7.86
CA GLU A 9 2.49 -20.59 -8.66
C GLU A 9 1.91 -19.38 -7.89
N ALA A 10 2.04 -19.37 -6.57
CA ALA A 10 1.55 -18.31 -5.70
C ALA A 10 2.65 -17.29 -5.33
N ILE A 11 2.33 -16.02 -5.54
CA ILE A 11 3.17 -14.85 -5.30
C ILE A 11 2.60 -14.12 -4.09
N LYS A 12 3.28 -14.20 -2.95
CA LYS A 12 2.86 -13.51 -1.73
C LYS A 12 3.39 -12.09 -1.74
N ILE A 13 2.49 -11.11 -1.73
CA ILE A 13 2.83 -9.69 -1.64
C ILE A 13 2.85 -9.28 -0.16
N LYS A 14 4.06 -8.97 0.32
CA LYS A 14 4.31 -8.45 1.66
C LYS A 14 4.79 -7.00 1.59
N GLY A 15 4.59 -6.26 2.67
CA GLY A 15 5.22 -4.96 2.85
C GLY A 15 6.75 -5.05 2.76
N SER A 16 7.39 -4.03 2.18
CA SER A 16 8.86 -3.96 2.16
C SER A 16 9.41 -3.52 3.53
N LYS A 17 10.60 -4.00 3.92
CA LYS A 17 11.23 -3.62 5.20
C LYS A 17 11.37 -2.10 5.35
N LEU A 18 11.75 -1.42 4.27
CA LEU A 18 11.85 0.04 4.24
C LEU A 18 10.50 0.72 4.52
N MET A 19 9.41 0.21 3.94
CA MET A 19 8.08 0.77 4.20
C MET A 19 7.63 0.53 5.65
N TYR A 20 8.00 -0.59 6.28
CA TYR A 20 7.74 -0.76 7.72
C TYR A 20 8.45 0.31 8.56
N VAL A 21 9.73 0.62 8.25
CA VAL A 21 10.50 1.67 8.93
C VAL A 21 9.86 3.03 8.70
N TRP A 22 9.55 3.38 7.44
CA TRP A 22 8.91 4.65 7.11
C TRP A 22 7.56 4.81 7.80
N MET A 23 6.73 3.77 7.80
CA MET A 23 5.42 3.82 8.46
C MET A 23 5.54 3.90 9.98
N PHE A 24 6.52 3.23 10.58
CA PHE A 24 6.79 3.36 12.01
C PHE A 24 7.21 4.80 12.36
N LEU A 25 8.17 5.38 11.62
CA LEU A 25 8.62 6.76 11.82
C LEU A 25 7.49 7.77 11.62
N ALA A 26 6.73 7.63 10.53
CA ALA A 26 5.62 8.52 10.16
C ALA A 26 4.45 8.50 11.17
N THR A 27 4.28 7.42 11.92
CA THR A 27 3.18 7.27 12.89
C THR A 27 3.69 7.30 14.32
N ALA A 28 4.19 6.17 14.82
CA ALA A 28 4.70 6.03 16.18
C ALA A 28 5.89 6.96 16.47
N GLY A 29 6.80 7.14 15.50
CA GLY A 29 7.94 8.05 15.65
C GLY A 29 7.52 9.51 15.86
N PHE A 30 6.59 10.00 15.04
CA PHE A 30 6.02 11.34 15.23
C PHE A 30 5.22 11.47 16.53
N LEU A 31 4.49 10.43 16.94
CA LEU A 31 3.80 10.43 18.24
C LEU A 31 4.82 10.57 19.39
N ILE A 32 5.91 9.81 19.36
CA ILE A 32 7.00 9.92 20.34
C ILE A 32 7.61 11.33 20.32
N ALA A 33 7.82 11.90 19.14
CA ALA A 33 8.33 13.26 19.00
C ALA A 33 7.37 14.31 19.62
N CYS A 34 6.06 14.15 19.44
CA CYS A 34 5.07 15.03 20.06
C CYS A 34 5.12 14.95 21.59
N LEU A 35 5.19 13.73 22.15
CA LEU A 35 5.31 13.53 23.60
C LEU A 35 6.62 14.11 24.14
N TYR A 36 7.72 13.93 23.40
CA TYR A 36 9.02 14.51 23.72
C TYR A 36 8.97 16.04 23.77
N MET A 37 8.30 16.68 22.79
CA MET A 37 8.09 18.13 22.78
C MET A 37 7.29 18.62 23.98
N ILE A 38 6.22 17.91 24.38
CA ILE A 38 5.44 18.26 25.57
C ILE A 38 6.34 18.20 26.81
N ILE A 39 7.06 17.08 27.00
CA ILE A 39 7.94 16.88 28.16
C ILE A 39 9.02 17.96 28.23
N HIS A 40 9.67 18.28 27.12
CA HIS A 40 10.70 19.31 27.07
C HIS A 40 10.14 20.73 27.22
N GLY A 41 8.96 21.01 26.64
CA GLY A 41 8.30 22.30 26.81
C GLY A 41 7.89 22.56 28.26
N LEU A 42 7.46 21.53 28.99
CA LEU A 42 7.11 21.64 30.41
C LEU A 42 8.30 21.96 31.34
N LYS A 43 9.54 21.83 30.87
CA LYS A 43 10.74 22.22 31.65
C LYS A 43 11.01 23.72 31.62
N PHE A 44 10.44 24.46 30.65
CA PHE A 44 10.65 25.90 30.48
C PHE A 44 12.12 26.34 30.27
N ASP A 45 13.01 25.41 29.91
CA ASP A 45 14.45 25.69 29.67
C ASP A 45 14.72 26.46 28.35
N SER A 46 13.71 26.56 27.47
CA SER A 46 13.82 27.21 26.16
C SER A 46 12.86 28.40 26.03
N LYS A 47 13.27 29.43 25.29
CA LYS A 47 12.39 30.54 24.88
C LYS A 47 11.19 30.06 24.03
N TYR A 48 11.29 28.86 23.45
CA TYR A 48 10.25 28.25 22.61
C TYR A 48 9.38 27.22 23.34
N SER A 49 9.50 27.12 24.67
CA SER A 49 8.82 26.08 25.47
C SER A 49 7.31 26.05 25.27
N LEU A 50 6.66 27.22 25.18
CA LEU A 50 5.23 27.32 24.93
C LEU A 50 4.84 26.77 23.54
N PHE A 51 5.66 27.03 22.50
CA PHE A 51 5.43 26.47 21.17
C PHE A 51 5.56 24.94 21.17
N TYR A 52 6.50 24.39 21.95
CA TYR A 52 6.65 22.94 22.07
C TYR A 52 5.43 22.28 22.72
N ILE A 53 4.90 22.89 23.79
CA ILE A 53 3.67 22.42 24.45
C ILE A 53 2.48 22.48 23.50
N VAL A 54 2.23 23.65 22.90
CA VAL A 54 1.07 23.86 22.02
C VAL A 54 1.13 22.92 20.81
N GLY A 55 2.27 22.86 20.13
CA GLY A 55 2.47 21.95 19.00
C GLY A 55 2.29 20.49 19.41
N GLY A 56 2.91 20.07 20.50
CA GLY A 56 2.79 18.72 21.03
C GLY A 56 1.35 18.33 21.32
N PHE A 57 0.58 19.17 22.02
CA PHE A 57 -0.83 18.87 22.34
C PHE A 57 -1.74 18.85 21.12
N ILE A 58 -1.52 19.72 20.13
CA ILE A 58 -2.31 19.72 18.88
C ILE A 58 -2.05 18.46 18.06
N PHE A 59 -0.79 18.06 17.90
CA PHE A 59 -0.42 16.94 17.02
C PHE A 59 -0.57 15.56 17.68
N THR A 60 -0.44 15.46 19.01
CA THR A 60 -0.58 14.19 19.73
C THR A 60 -1.87 13.42 19.42
N PRO A 61 -3.09 13.99 19.55
CA PRO A 61 -4.32 13.24 19.27
C PRO A 61 -4.40 12.78 17.81
N PHE A 62 -3.91 13.60 16.88
CA PHE A 62 -3.87 13.25 15.46
C PHE A 62 -2.94 12.06 15.19
N TYR A 63 -1.70 12.09 15.66
CA TYR A 63 -0.74 10.99 15.46
C TYR A 63 -1.07 9.76 16.30
N LEU A 64 -1.71 9.91 17.45
CA LEU A 64 -2.24 8.79 18.22
C LEU A 64 -3.30 8.05 17.40
N TYR A 65 -4.28 8.78 16.87
CA TYR A 65 -5.33 8.21 16.03
C TYR A 65 -4.75 7.49 14.80
N LEU A 66 -3.82 8.13 14.08
CA LEU A 66 -3.16 7.49 12.92
C LEU A 66 -2.37 6.24 13.32
N THR A 67 -1.62 6.30 14.42
CA THR A 67 -0.84 5.16 14.91
C THR A 67 -1.75 3.96 15.19
N LEU A 68 -2.87 4.16 15.88
CA LEU A 68 -3.83 3.11 16.19
C LEU A 68 -4.40 2.43 14.93
N TRP A 69 -4.71 3.21 13.89
CA TRP A 69 -5.17 2.66 12.61
C TRP A 69 -4.13 1.84 11.86
N HIS A 70 -2.85 2.18 12.02
CA HIS A 70 -1.72 1.52 11.35
C HIS A 70 -1.18 0.31 12.12
N LEU A 71 -1.46 0.17 13.42
CA LEU A 71 -1.00 -0.94 14.26
C LEU A 71 -1.15 -2.33 13.62
N PRO A 72 -2.30 -2.70 13.02
CA PRO A 72 -2.44 -4.02 12.43
C PRO A 72 -1.48 -4.26 11.26
N GLY A 73 -1.03 -3.19 10.59
CA GLY A 73 -0.06 -3.21 9.50
C GLY A 73 1.37 -3.46 9.98
N LEU A 74 1.74 -2.96 11.15
CA LEU A 74 3.12 -3.02 11.67
C LEU A 74 3.59 -4.43 12.09
N ARG A 75 2.74 -5.47 11.97
CA ARG A 75 3.15 -6.86 12.17
C ARG A 75 4.13 -7.30 11.07
N PRO A 76 5.42 -7.55 11.39
CA PRO A 76 6.41 -7.90 10.38
C PRO A 76 6.03 -9.14 9.58
N GLY A 77 6.31 -9.13 8.27
CA GLY A 77 6.06 -10.27 7.39
C GLY A 77 4.58 -10.51 7.03
N LYS A 78 3.68 -9.60 7.41
CA LYS A 78 2.26 -9.67 7.03
C LYS A 78 2.10 -9.74 5.50
N VAL A 79 1.38 -10.76 5.05
CA VAL A 79 0.94 -10.91 3.66
C VAL A 79 -0.31 -10.06 3.48
N LEU A 80 -0.27 -9.13 2.53
CA LEU A 80 -1.37 -8.22 2.22
C LEU A 80 -2.34 -8.85 1.23
N LEU A 81 -1.78 -9.47 0.19
CA LEU A 81 -2.50 -10.25 -0.80
C LEU A 81 -1.58 -11.32 -1.39
N THR A 82 -2.16 -12.32 -2.02
CA THR A 82 -1.47 -13.37 -2.77
C THR A 82 -2.00 -13.40 -4.19
N ILE A 83 -1.12 -13.50 -5.17
CA ILE A 83 -1.48 -13.58 -6.58
C ILE A 83 -1.10 -14.97 -7.06
N VAL A 84 -2.04 -15.72 -7.59
CA VAL A 84 -1.77 -16.94 -8.36
C VAL A 84 -1.81 -16.53 -9.82
N SER A 85 -0.67 -16.62 -10.52
CA SER A 85 -0.58 -16.24 -11.93
C SER A 85 -0.98 -17.41 -12.84
N GLY A 86 -1.47 -17.11 -14.05
CA GLY A 86 -1.90 -18.10 -15.03
C GLY A 86 -3.26 -17.78 -15.62
N GLU A 87 -3.72 -18.57 -16.58
CA GLU A 87 -5.01 -18.36 -17.25
C GLU A 87 -6.21 -18.33 -16.30
N ASN A 88 -6.18 -19.19 -15.28
CA ASN A 88 -7.16 -19.23 -14.19
C ASN A 88 -6.63 -18.53 -12.93
N GLY A 89 -5.74 -17.56 -13.11
CA GLY A 89 -5.10 -16.84 -12.03
C GLY A 89 -6.07 -16.09 -11.12
N THR A 90 -5.71 -15.93 -9.85
CA THR A 90 -6.55 -15.31 -8.83
C THR A 90 -5.77 -14.34 -7.95
N VAL A 91 -6.47 -13.31 -7.48
CA VAL A 91 -6.02 -12.44 -6.39
C VAL A 91 -6.74 -12.88 -5.11
N ILE A 92 -5.97 -13.36 -4.15
CA ILE A 92 -6.45 -13.88 -2.87
C ILE A 92 -6.11 -12.88 -1.76
N SER A 93 -7.10 -12.53 -0.96
CA SER A 93 -6.94 -11.67 0.21
C SER A 93 -7.81 -12.18 1.37
N LYS A 94 -7.62 -11.60 2.56
CA LYS A 94 -8.52 -11.87 3.71
C LYS A 94 -9.98 -11.48 3.45
N LYS A 95 -10.24 -10.62 2.46
CA LYS A 95 -11.59 -10.15 2.10
C LYS A 95 -12.23 -11.01 1.00
N GLY A 96 -11.52 -12.01 0.49
CA GLY A 96 -12.00 -12.95 -0.51
C GLY A 96 -11.01 -13.14 -1.66
N THR A 97 -11.46 -13.96 -2.61
CA THR A 97 -10.74 -14.33 -3.83
C THR A 97 -11.44 -13.74 -5.04
N VAL A 98 -10.66 -13.28 -6.01
CA VAL A 98 -11.14 -12.74 -7.29
C VAL A 98 -10.33 -13.37 -8.42
N LEU A 99 -11.00 -13.92 -9.44
CA LEU A 99 -10.37 -14.35 -10.68
C LEU A 99 -9.84 -13.13 -11.44
N ILE A 100 -8.61 -13.19 -11.94
CA ILE A 100 -8.00 -12.06 -12.66
C ILE A 100 -8.81 -11.69 -13.91
N ARG A 101 -9.33 -12.70 -14.63
CA ARG A 101 -10.23 -12.51 -15.79
C ARG A 101 -11.56 -11.82 -15.43
N ASN A 102 -11.99 -11.90 -14.17
CA ASN A 102 -13.21 -11.23 -13.72
C ASN A 102 -12.95 -9.79 -13.22
N ILE A 103 -11.70 -9.32 -13.19
CA ILE A 103 -11.40 -7.95 -12.80
C ILE A 103 -11.86 -7.00 -13.91
N ARG A 104 -12.77 -6.08 -13.59
CA ARG A 104 -13.17 -4.96 -14.45
C ARG A 104 -12.24 -3.78 -14.28
N ASN A 105 -11.83 -3.52 -13.05
CA ASN A 105 -11.00 -2.38 -12.69
C ASN A 105 -10.21 -2.68 -11.41
N ILE A 106 -8.94 -2.29 -11.38
CA ILE A 106 -8.10 -2.28 -10.19
C ILE A 106 -7.44 -0.91 -10.05
N HIS A 107 -7.43 -0.36 -8.84
CA HIS A 107 -6.82 0.94 -8.54
C HIS A 107 -6.48 1.03 -7.06
N MET A 108 -5.58 1.94 -6.70
CA MET A 108 -5.28 2.25 -5.31
C MET A 108 -5.94 3.56 -4.90
N VAL A 109 -6.57 3.59 -3.72
CA VAL A 109 -7.30 4.76 -3.21
C VAL A 109 -6.86 5.05 -1.80
N ARG A 110 -6.57 6.31 -1.49
CA ARG A 110 -6.33 6.75 -0.12
C ARG A 110 -7.64 6.97 0.61
N ASN A 111 -7.77 6.38 1.80
CA ASN A 111 -8.84 6.71 2.71
C ASN A 111 -8.59 8.09 3.33
N PRO A 112 -9.49 9.09 3.16
CA PRO A 112 -9.25 10.44 3.64
C PRO A 112 -9.25 10.56 5.17
N LEU A 113 -9.88 9.61 5.88
CA LEU A 113 -10.04 9.66 7.33
C LEU A 113 -8.84 9.09 8.08
N ASN A 114 -8.20 8.03 7.57
CA ASN A 114 -7.07 7.39 8.25
C ASN A 114 -5.78 7.38 7.41
N LEU A 115 -5.82 7.97 6.22
CA LEU A 115 -4.70 8.14 5.29
C LEU A 115 -4.08 6.82 4.83
N ILE A 116 -4.77 5.69 5.01
CA ILE A 116 -4.31 4.39 4.54
C ILE A 116 -4.74 4.19 3.08
N ASN A 117 -3.80 3.77 2.24
CA ASN A 117 -4.07 3.32 0.90
C ASN A 117 -4.72 1.92 0.90
N ASP A 118 -5.81 1.78 0.16
CA ASP A 118 -6.50 0.53 -0.11
C ASP A 118 -6.34 0.16 -1.59
N ILE A 119 -6.01 -1.09 -1.89
CA ILE A 119 -6.15 -1.63 -3.24
C ILE A 119 -7.62 -2.02 -3.42
N VAL A 120 -8.26 -1.43 -4.41
CA VAL A 120 -9.66 -1.64 -4.74
C VAL A 120 -9.74 -2.46 -6.02
N ILE A 121 -10.41 -3.60 -5.96
CA ILE A 121 -10.70 -4.46 -7.11
C ILE A 121 -12.20 -4.49 -7.31
N GLU A 122 -12.63 -4.10 -8.50
CA GLU A 122 -14.00 -4.14 -8.97
C GLU A 122 -14.10 -5.17 -10.08
N THR A 123 -15.12 -6.02 -10.02
CA THR A 123 -15.30 -7.13 -10.95
C THR A 123 -16.45 -6.89 -11.91
N PHE A 124 -16.59 -7.75 -12.93
CA PHE A 124 -17.71 -7.67 -13.88
C PHE A 124 -19.05 -8.11 -13.28
N ASP A 125 -19.04 -8.94 -12.23
CA ASP A 125 -20.20 -9.32 -11.42
C ASP A 125 -20.51 -8.31 -10.29
N ASP A 126 -20.08 -7.05 -10.45
CA ASP A 126 -20.32 -5.92 -9.53
C ASP A 126 -19.85 -6.11 -8.08
N LYS A 127 -19.00 -7.11 -7.82
CA LYS A 127 -18.33 -7.28 -6.54
C LYS A 127 -17.19 -6.26 -6.40
N LYS A 128 -17.08 -5.68 -5.21
CA LYS A 128 -15.99 -4.75 -4.85
C LYS A 128 -15.26 -5.23 -3.61
N ILE A 129 -13.96 -5.50 -3.74
CA ILE A 129 -13.10 -5.84 -2.61
C ILE A 129 -12.10 -4.72 -2.35
N LYS A 130 -11.88 -4.42 -1.06
CA LYS A 130 -10.88 -3.43 -0.61
C LYS A 130 -9.83 -4.13 0.25
N ILE A 131 -8.59 -4.09 -0.20
CA ILE A 131 -7.44 -4.71 0.46
C ILE A 131 -6.60 -3.60 1.08
N ARG A 132 -6.59 -3.53 2.41
CA ARG A 132 -5.86 -2.50 3.14
C ARG A 132 -4.35 -2.74 3.07
N THR A 133 -3.61 -1.80 2.50
CA THR A 133 -2.15 -1.92 2.34
C THR A 133 -1.39 -1.47 3.58
N TYR A 134 -2.04 -0.69 4.45
CA TYR A 134 -1.41 -0.03 5.60
C TYR A 134 -0.23 0.86 5.21
N ASN A 135 -0.25 1.38 3.96
CA ASN A 135 0.85 2.14 3.35
C ASN A 135 2.17 1.37 3.29
N LEU A 136 2.12 0.04 3.32
CA LEU A 136 3.30 -0.82 3.21
C LEU A 136 3.67 -1.15 1.75
N ILE A 137 2.80 -0.75 0.82
CA ILE A 137 3.02 -0.78 -0.63
C ILE A 137 2.84 0.67 -1.11
N GLY A 138 3.88 1.23 -1.73
CA GLY A 138 3.80 2.54 -2.39
C GLY A 138 3.33 2.43 -3.84
N ASP A 139 2.99 3.57 -4.43
CA ASP A 139 2.32 3.68 -5.74
C ASP A 139 3.08 2.96 -6.86
N LEU A 140 4.38 3.26 -7.04
CA LEU A 140 5.24 2.58 -8.03
C LEU A 140 5.27 1.05 -7.84
N HIS A 141 5.30 0.59 -6.60
CA HIS A 141 5.34 -0.84 -6.30
C HIS A 141 3.99 -1.51 -6.56
N TYR A 142 2.90 -0.80 -6.27
CA TYR A 142 1.55 -1.23 -6.62
C TYR A 142 1.42 -1.40 -8.14
N GLU A 143 1.83 -0.39 -8.91
CA GLU A 143 1.81 -0.43 -10.37
C GLU A 143 2.64 -1.60 -10.91
N LEU A 144 3.87 -1.77 -10.44
CA LEU A 144 4.72 -2.89 -10.81
C LEU A 144 4.07 -4.25 -10.53
N ILE A 145 3.40 -4.41 -9.38
CA ILE A 145 2.73 -5.67 -9.02
C ILE A 145 1.58 -5.96 -9.98
N VAL A 146 0.73 -4.96 -10.25
CA VAL A 146 -0.42 -5.13 -11.14
C VAL A 146 0.07 -5.41 -12.56
N ASP A 147 1.00 -4.61 -13.06
CA ASP A 147 1.50 -4.73 -14.43
C ASP A 147 2.21 -6.06 -14.69
N LYS A 148 3.03 -6.51 -13.73
CA LYS A 148 3.83 -7.72 -13.91
C LYS A 148 3.03 -9.02 -13.71
N TYR A 149 2.07 -9.04 -12.79
CA TYR A 149 1.47 -10.29 -12.31
C TYR A 149 -0.04 -10.41 -12.56
N ILE A 150 -0.73 -9.30 -12.81
CA ILE A 150 -2.19 -9.28 -12.98
C ILE A 150 -2.56 -8.89 -14.41
N PHE A 151 -2.01 -7.80 -14.93
CA PHE A 151 -2.27 -7.28 -16.29
C PHE A 151 -2.19 -8.35 -17.40
N PRO A 152 -1.20 -9.27 -17.42
CA PRO A 152 -1.09 -10.22 -18.52
C PRO A 152 -2.32 -11.14 -18.66
N TYR A 153 -2.99 -11.44 -17.54
CA TYR A 153 -4.14 -12.34 -17.49
C TYR A 153 -5.50 -11.61 -17.40
N MET A 154 -5.51 -10.28 -17.49
CA MET A 154 -6.73 -9.49 -17.54
C MET A 154 -7.44 -9.65 -18.90
N THR A 155 -8.75 -9.36 -18.92
CA THR A 155 -9.49 -9.23 -20.18
C THR A 155 -9.03 -7.99 -20.96
N GLU A 156 -9.26 -7.97 -22.27
CA GLU A 156 -8.88 -6.85 -23.12
C GLU A 156 -9.44 -5.50 -22.61
N ASN A 157 -10.71 -5.49 -22.18
CA ASN A 157 -11.34 -4.29 -21.62
C ASN A 157 -10.65 -3.82 -20.33
N ALA A 158 -10.31 -4.75 -19.43
CA ALA A 158 -9.61 -4.42 -18.20
C ALA A 158 -8.16 -3.94 -18.44
N ARG A 159 -7.47 -4.51 -19.45
CA ARG A 159 -6.16 -4.02 -19.90
C ARG A 159 -6.24 -2.58 -20.39
N LYS A 160 -7.21 -2.25 -21.25
CA LYS A 160 -7.46 -0.86 -21.70
C LYS A 160 -7.76 0.09 -20.52
N VAL A 161 -8.47 -0.39 -19.49
CA VAL A 161 -8.71 0.41 -18.28
C VAL A 161 -7.42 0.65 -17.49
N TRP A 162 -6.56 -0.36 -17.37
CA TRP A 162 -5.29 -0.27 -16.68
C TRP A 162 -4.29 0.64 -17.40
N ASP A 163 -4.20 0.53 -18.72
CA ASP A 163 -3.28 1.33 -19.55
C ASP A 163 -3.52 2.83 -19.45
N ARG A 164 -4.76 3.25 -19.16
CA ARG A 164 -5.08 4.67 -18.90
C ARG A 164 -4.57 5.20 -17.57
N LYS A 165 -4.01 4.36 -16.71
CA LYS A 165 -3.65 4.69 -15.32
C LYS A 165 -2.18 4.50 -15.01
N VAL A 166 -1.59 3.43 -15.54
CA VAL A 166 -0.21 3.04 -15.25
C VAL A 166 0.79 3.99 -15.90
N ASN A 167 1.85 4.33 -15.17
CA ASN A 167 2.95 5.12 -15.71
C ASN A 167 4.11 4.20 -16.14
N LEU A 168 4.04 3.68 -17.38
CA LEU A 168 5.07 2.77 -17.91
C LEU A 168 6.46 3.42 -17.99
N GLU A 169 6.54 4.73 -18.21
CA GLU A 169 7.80 5.45 -18.25
C GLU A 169 8.46 5.48 -16.87
N GLU A 170 7.69 5.74 -15.82
CA GLU A 170 8.19 5.73 -14.44
C GLU A 170 8.60 4.32 -14.00
N LEU A 171 7.82 3.29 -14.37
CA LEU A 171 8.21 1.89 -14.14
C LEU A 171 9.53 1.52 -14.83
N SER A 172 9.75 1.98 -16.06
CA SER A 172 11.00 1.77 -16.78
C SER A 172 12.16 2.51 -16.10
N LYS A 173 12.01 3.80 -15.82
CA LYS A 173 13.09 4.64 -15.25
C LYS A 173 13.46 4.25 -13.83
N VAL A 174 12.48 4.04 -12.96
CA VAL A 174 12.69 3.86 -11.51
C VAL A 174 12.79 2.39 -11.13
N ALA A 175 11.88 1.56 -11.64
CA ALA A 175 11.84 0.14 -11.33
C ALA A 175 12.63 -0.74 -12.31
N LYS A 176 13.19 -0.16 -13.39
CA LYS A 176 13.88 -0.88 -14.47
C LYS A 176 13.02 -2.01 -15.03
N TYR A 177 11.72 -1.77 -15.12
CA TYR A 177 10.74 -2.72 -15.59
C TYR A 177 10.19 -2.27 -16.94
N GLU A 178 10.35 -3.15 -17.93
CA GLU A 178 9.68 -3.03 -19.22
C GLU A 178 8.62 -4.11 -19.32
N ARG A 179 7.39 -3.68 -19.62
CA ARG A 179 6.28 -4.59 -19.83
C ARG A 179 6.59 -5.46 -21.05
N GLN A 180 6.61 -6.77 -20.82
CA GLN A 180 6.73 -7.73 -21.91
C GLN A 180 5.34 -7.89 -22.53
N GLU A 181 5.21 -7.65 -23.83
CA GLU A 181 3.99 -8.02 -24.55
C GLU A 181 3.89 -9.55 -24.52
N GLN A 182 2.82 -10.08 -23.92
CA GLN A 182 2.51 -11.49 -24.06
C GLN A 182 2.02 -11.73 -25.49
N LYS A 183 2.83 -12.43 -26.28
CA LYS A 183 2.36 -13.12 -27.48
C LYS A 183 1.40 -14.21 -27.00
N PHE A 184 0.12 -14.06 -27.31
CA PHE A 184 -0.83 -15.16 -27.21
C PHE A 184 -0.65 -15.96 -28.50
N ASP A 185 -0.11 -17.18 -28.38
CA ASP A 185 -0.12 -18.17 -29.47
C ASP A 185 -1.53 -18.74 -29.64
#